data_AF-A0A9D7I2U0-F1
#
_entry.id   AF-A0A9D7I2U0-F1
#
_cell.length_a   1.000
_cell.length_b   1.000
_cell.length_c   1.000
_cell.angle_alpha   90.00
_cell.angle_beta   90.00
_cell.angle_gamma   90.00
#
_symmetry.space_group_name_H-M   'P 1'
#
loop_
_entity.id
_entity.type
_entity.pdbx_description
1 polymer ?
#
loop_
_entity_poly.entity_id
_entity_poly.type
_entity_poly.pdbx_seq_one_letter_code
_entity_poly.pdbx_strand_id
1 'polypeptide(L)'
;MPKKLRLLSIPLLLMAAFLAWRMYALDRQELLWGHLPLYFFAAAWAGLVLATSRKNVRWLGLSTASGVLLAAGFPPLPFTFLLFIAWIPLLMVESEITAAGGPRTGRAVFKYAYHSFIVWNILTTFWLANASFLAGVFSIAANALLMSLPFALFHWSRKYLPRLSYLLLIAFWLTFEYLHLRWELSWPWLTLGNAFSEFPSWVQWYEYTGVLGG
;
A
#
# COMPACT_ATOMS: atom_id res chain seq x y z
N MET A 1 15.58 7.77 14.32
CA MET A 1 14.88 8.86 13.62
C MET A 1 15.14 10.19 14.34
N PRO A 2 15.60 11.23 13.62
CA PRO A 2 15.93 12.54 14.21
C PRO A 2 14.73 13.11 14.98
N LYS A 3 14.95 13.74 16.13
CA LYS A 3 13.87 14.40 16.90
C LYS A 3 13.09 15.41 16.04
N LYS A 4 13.78 16.13 15.15
CA LYS A 4 13.19 17.07 14.20
C LYS A 4 12.14 16.45 13.27
N LEU A 5 12.39 15.24 12.74
CA LEU A 5 11.43 14.55 11.87
C LEU A 5 10.17 14.09 12.62
N ARG A 6 10.29 13.81 13.92
CA ARG A 6 9.14 13.45 14.77
C ARG A 6 8.27 14.67 15.09
N LEU A 7 8.87 15.86 15.19
CA LEU A 7 8.09 17.09 15.39
C LEU A 7 7.15 17.38 14.20
N LEU A 8 7.46 16.89 13.00
CA LEU A 8 6.58 16.98 11.85
C LEU A 8 5.29 16.16 11.99
N SER A 9 5.20 15.22 12.94
CA SER A 9 3.93 14.51 13.18
C SER A 9 2.85 15.43 13.72
N ILE A 10 3.22 16.45 14.51
CA ILE A 10 2.28 17.38 15.13
C ILE A 10 1.49 18.19 14.08
N PRO A 11 2.12 18.94 13.16
CA PRO A 11 1.38 19.68 12.15
C PRO A 11 0.58 18.78 11.21
N LEU A 12 1.06 17.56 10.91
CA LEU A 12 0.30 16.61 10.08
C LEU A 12 -0.97 16.11 10.77
N LEU A 13 -0.90 15.81 12.07
CA LEU A 13 -2.07 15.39 12.84
C LEU A 13 -3.06 16.55 13.06
N LEU A 14 -2.56 17.78 13.24
CA LEU A 14 -3.41 18.97 13.27
C LEU A 14 -4.09 19.21 11.91
N MET A 15 -3.37 19.03 10.81
CA MET A 15 -3.94 19.10 9.46
C MET A 15 -5.03 18.02 9.28
N ALA A 16 -4.79 16.78 9.71
CA ALA A 16 -5.79 15.72 9.66
C ALA A 16 -7.04 16.07 10.48
N ALA A 17 -6.89 16.64 11.67
CA ALA A 17 -8.02 17.09 12.49
C ALA A 17 -8.81 18.21 11.80
N PHE A 18 -8.12 19.19 11.19
CA PHE A 18 -8.77 20.24 10.41
C PHE A 18 -9.53 19.70 9.20
N LEU A 19 -8.93 18.75 8.45
CA LEU A 19 -9.56 18.11 7.31
C LEU A 19 -10.79 17.29 7.73
N ALA A 20 -10.72 16.58 8.85
CA ALA A 20 -11.86 15.86 9.41
C ALA A 20 -13.02 16.81 9.77
N TRP A 21 -12.71 17.95 10.40
CA TRP A 21 -13.71 18.98 10.67
C TRP A 21 -14.34 19.52 9.38
N ARG A 22 -13.53 19.78 8.34
CA ARG A 22 -14.03 20.27 7.05
C ARG A 22 -14.91 19.24 6.33
N MET A 23 -14.53 17.96 6.37
CA MET A 23 -15.35 16.87 5.84
C MET A 23 -16.68 16.77 6.58
N TYR A 24 -16.66 16.85 7.91
CA TYR A 24 -17.88 16.88 8.72
C TYR A 24 -18.78 18.08 8.39
N ALA A 25 -18.20 19.27 8.19
CA ALA A 25 -18.96 20.46 7.83
C ALA A 25 -19.65 20.33 6.45
N LEU A 26 -18.98 19.70 5.47
CA LEU A 26 -19.55 19.45 4.14
C LEU A 26 -20.63 18.37 4.18
N ASP A 27 -20.43 17.32 4.97
CA ASP A 27 -21.42 16.24 5.16
C ASP A 27 -22.74 16.80 5.72
N ARG A 28 -22.66 17.73 6.67
CA ARG A 28 -23.82 18.47 7.22
C ARG A 28 -24.54 19.36 6.21
N GLN A 29 -23.90 19.67 5.09
CA GLN A 29 -24.47 20.42 3.96
C GLN A 29 -24.87 19.51 2.80
N GLU A 30 -24.82 18.18 2.99
CA GLU A 30 -25.08 17.18 1.95
C GLU A 30 -24.15 17.32 0.71
N LEU A 31 -22.94 17.85 0.92
CA LEU A 31 -21.91 18.02 -0.11
C LEU A 31 -20.88 16.90 -0.07
N LEU A 32 -20.43 16.47 -1.25
CA LEU A 32 -19.34 15.49 -1.39
C LEU A 32 -18.00 16.05 -0.93
N TRP A 33 -17.13 15.18 -0.40
CA TRP A 33 -15.79 15.56 0.07
C TRP A 33 -14.76 15.71 -1.04
N GLY A 34 -15.02 15.13 -2.22
CA GLY A 34 -14.10 15.14 -3.35
C GLY A 34 -12.76 14.51 -3.00
N HIS A 35 -11.69 15.30 -3.06
CA HIS A 35 -10.33 14.88 -2.73
C HIS A 35 -9.94 15.07 -1.25
N LEU A 36 -10.79 15.64 -0.40
CA LEU A 36 -10.47 15.80 1.02
C LEU A 36 -10.10 14.49 1.74
N PRO A 37 -10.73 13.33 1.44
CA PRO A 37 -10.34 12.07 2.06
C PRO A 37 -8.89 11.67 1.75
N LEU A 38 -8.39 11.96 0.54
CA LEU A 38 -6.99 11.70 0.17
C LEU A 38 -6.05 12.43 1.13
N TYR A 39 -6.24 13.74 1.28
CA TYR A 39 -5.39 14.57 2.12
C TYR A 39 -5.54 14.19 3.60
N PHE A 40 -6.75 13.85 4.03
CA PHE A 40 -7.01 13.40 5.39
C PHE A 40 -6.25 12.11 5.70
N PHE A 41 -6.42 11.06 4.89
CA PHE A 41 -5.75 9.78 5.11
C PHE A 41 -4.23 9.91 5.01
N ALA A 42 -3.74 10.66 4.02
CA ALA A 42 -2.31 10.89 3.86
C ALA A 42 -1.71 11.62 5.08
N ALA A 43 -2.33 12.70 5.54
CA ALA A 43 -1.86 13.45 6.70
C ALA A 43 -1.96 12.64 8.00
N ALA A 44 -3.07 11.93 8.21
CA ALA A 44 -3.29 11.10 9.39
C ALA A 44 -2.27 9.95 9.45
N TRP A 45 -2.08 9.24 8.33
CA TRP A 45 -1.14 8.11 8.25
C TRP A 45 0.31 8.58 8.39
N ALA A 46 0.71 9.63 7.67
CA ALA A 46 2.06 10.18 7.77
C ALA A 46 2.33 10.69 9.20
N GLY A 47 1.39 11.42 9.82
CA GLY A 47 1.48 11.86 11.20
C GLY A 47 1.68 10.70 12.18
N LEU A 48 0.85 9.66 12.08
CA LEU A 48 0.95 8.47 12.93
C LEU A 48 2.27 7.71 12.74
N VAL A 49 2.72 7.54 11.50
CA VAL A 49 3.96 6.83 11.18
C VAL A 49 5.17 7.60 11.69
N LEU A 50 5.21 8.92 11.52
CA LEU A 50 6.29 9.76 12.05
C LEU A 50 6.30 9.78 13.58
N ALA A 51 5.14 9.80 14.24
CA ALA A 51 5.04 9.76 15.70
C ALA A 51 5.55 8.44 16.30
N THR A 52 5.29 7.31 15.63
CA THR A 52 5.59 5.96 16.14
C THR A 52 6.93 5.39 15.68
N SER A 53 7.49 5.86 14.56
CA SER A 53 8.71 5.29 13.97
C SER A 53 9.98 5.77 14.68
N ARG A 54 10.69 4.85 15.33
CA ARG A 54 11.85 5.19 16.16
C ARG A 54 13.21 4.98 15.48
N LYS A 55 13.35 3.97 14.61
CA LYS A 55 14.67 3.41 14.29
C LYS A 55 15.20 3.71 12.90
N ASN A 56 14.43 3.66 11.80
CA ASN A 56 15.05 3.70 10.47
C ASN A 56 14.31 4.59 9.44
N VAL A 57 14.85 5.78 9.16
CA VAL A 57 14.28 6.75 8.21
C VAL A 57 14.45 6.27 6.77
N ARG A 58 15.56 5.58 6.48
CA ARG A 58 15.82 5.02 5.15
C ARG A 58 14.79 3.97 4.78
N TRP A 59 14.52 3.01 5.67
CA TRP A 59 13.50 1.99 5.41
C TRP A 59 12.10 2.57 5.25
N LEU A 60 11.79 3.59 6.05
CA LEU A 60 10.54 4.33 5.88
C LEU A 60 10.47 4.97 4.49
N GLY A 61 11.48 5.74 4.09
CA GLY A 61 11.54 6.39 2.78
C GLY A 61 11.44 5.41 1.61
N LEU A 62 12.16 4.29 1.67
CA LEU A 62 12.07 3.24 0.64
C LEU A 62 10.67 2.59 0.60
N SER A 63 10.07 2.30 1.75
CA SER A 63 8.70 1.75 1.79
C SER A 63 7.64 2.74 1.28
N THR A 64 7.79 4.04 1.59
CA THR A 64 6.93 5.09 1.04
C THR A 64 7.14 5.22 -0.48
N ALA A 65 8.38 5.17 -0.96
CA ALA A 65 8.69 5.24 -2.38
C ALA A 65 8.04 4.08 -3.16
N SER A 66 8.08 2.86 -2.61
CA SER A 66 7.37 1.71 -3.21
C SER A 66 5.87 1.95 -3.32
N GLY A 67 5.21 2.39 -2.24
CA GLY A 67 3.78 2.68 -2.26
C GLY A 67 3.39 3.80 -3.23
N VAL A 68 4.21 4.85 -3.35
CA VAL A 68 4.00 5.95 -4.31
C VAL A 68 4.20 5.46 -5.75
N LEU A 69 5.24 4.65 -6.03
CA LEU A 69 5.47 4.08 -7.36
C LEU A 69 4.35 3.12 -7.77
N LEU A 70 3.85 2.31 -6.82
CA LEU A 70 2.70 1.43 -7.05
C LEU A 70 1.45 2.24 -7.39
N ALA A 71 1.20 3.34 -6.68
CA ALA A 71 0.07 4.23 -6.97
C ALA A 71 0.24 4.96 -8.31
N ALA A 72 1.44 5.46 -8.61
CA ALA A 72 1.73 6.16 -9.85
C ALA A 72 1.61 5.23 -11.07
N GLY A 73 1.96 3.95 -10.91
CA GLY A 73 1.81 2.93 -11.93
C GLY A 73 0.40 2.33 -12.04
N PHE A 74 -0.54 2.76 -11.21
CA PHE A 74 -1.93 2.28 -11.27
C PHE A 74 -2.82 3.32 -11.98
N PRO A 75 -3.87 2.87 -12.70
CA PRO A 75 -4.87 3.75 -13.29
C PRO A 75 -5.47 4.71 -12.25
N PRO A 76 -5.80 5.96 -12.65
CA PRO A 76 -5.91 6.45 -14.04
C PRO A 76 -4.61 7.02 -14.64
N LEU A 77 -3.47 6.87 -13.97
CA LEU A 77 -2.22 7.44 -14.46
C LEU A 77 -1.61 6.55 -15.56
N PRO A 78 -1.07 7.12 -16.65
CA PRO A 78 -0.54 6.36 -17.79
C PRO A 78 0.88 5.81 -17.54
N PHE A 79 1.30 5.66 -16.28
CA PHE A 79 2.66 5.26 -15.93
C PHE A 79 2.76 3.78 -15.53
N THR A 80 1.96 2.90 -16.14
CA THR A 80 1.92 1.45 -15.83
C THR A 80 3.32 0.80 -15.78
N PHE A 81 4.28 1.27 -16.58
CA PHE A 81 5.67 0.80 -16.56
C PHE A 81 6.35 0.94 -15.18
N LEU A 82 5.90 1.86 -14.31
CA LEU A 82 6.44 2.02 -12.97
C LEU A 82 6.20 0.79 -12.09
N LEU A 83 5.17 -0.01 -12.36
CA LEU A 83 4.90 -1.22 -11.58
C LEU A 83 6.04 -2.25 -11.63
N PHE A 84 6.73 -2.35 -12.77
CA PHE A 84 7.89 -3.24 -12.90
C PHE A 84 9.02 -2.90 -11.93
N ILE A 85 9.15 -1.62 -11.55
CA ILE A 85 10.20 -1.14 -10.63
C ILE A 85 9.68 -0.77 -9.24
N ALA A 86 8.35 -0.68 -9.06
CA ALA A 86 7.73 -0.22 -7.81
C ALA A 86 8.01 -1.14 -6.61
N TRP A 87 8.29 -2.42 -6.86
CA TRP A 87 8.64 -3.40 -5.84
C TRP A 87 10.09 -3.30 -5.36
N ILE A 88 10.99 -2.73 -6.17
CA ILE A 88 12.44 -2.68 -5.89
C ILE A 88 12.73 -2.02 -4.54
N PRO A 89 12.19 -0.82 -4.21
CA PRO A 89 12.48 -0.20 -2.92
C PRO A 89 12.01 -1.04 -1.73
N LEU A 90 10.87 -1.73 -1.85
CA LEU A 90 10.36 -2.59 -0.77
C LEU A 90 11.18 -3.87 -0.61
N LEU A 91 11.65 -4.46 -1.71
CA LEU A 91 12.58 -5.59 -1.69
C LEU A 91 13.94 -5.19 -1.07
N MET A 92 14.41 -3.96 -1.32
CA MET A 92 15.61 -3.44 -0.65
C MET A 92 15.40 -3.36 0.87
N VAL A 93 14.24 -2.88 1.33
CA VAL A 93 13.91 -2.85 2.77
C VAL A 93 13.95 -4.25 3.38
N GLU A 94 13.37 -5.25 2.73
CA GLU A 94 13.43 -6.65 3.19
C GLU A 94 14.88 -7.12 3.29
N SER A 95 15.68 -6.90 2.25
CA SER A 95 17.08 -7.34 2.21
C SER A 95 17.93 -6.70 3.32
N GLU A 96 17.72 -5.42 3.60
CA GLU A 96 18.44 -4.69 4.66
C GLU A 96 18.01 -5.14 6.05
N ILE A 97 16.73 -5.41 6.26
CA ILE A 97 16.22 -5.94 7.54
C ILE A 97 16.79 -7.34 7.79
N THR A 98 16.83 -8.18 6.76
CA THR A 98 17.40 -9.53 6.84
C THR A 98 18.90 -9.47 7.10
N ALA A 99 19.65 -8.61 6.39
CA ALA A 99 21.08 -8.43 6.59
C ALA A 99 21.43 -7.85 7.98
N ALA A 100 20.57 -7.00 8.56
CA ALA A 100 20.78 -6.45 9.90
C ALA A 100 20.70 -7.52 11.01
N GLY A 101 20.18 -8.72 10.73
CA GLY A 101 20.24 -9.88 11.64
C GLY A 101 19.55 -9.72 12.99
N GLY A 102 18.75 -8.68 13.19
CA GLY A 102 18.17 -8.34 14.49
C GLY A 102 17.01 -9.27 14.91
N PRO A 103 16.64 -9.30 16.20
CA PRO A 103 15.46 -10.01 16.64
C PRO A 103 14.19 -9.41 16.00
N ARG A 104 13.23 -10.27 15.63
CA ARG A 104 11.92 -9.89 15.06
C ARG A 104 11.98 -9.29 13.63
N THR A 105 12.89 -9.75 12.78
CA THR A 105 12.94 -9.37 11.35
C THR A 105 11.58 -9.45 10.65
N GLY A 106 10.82 -10.53 10.86
CA GLY A 106 9.50 -10.70 10.25
C GLY A 106 8.51 -9.58 10.62
N ARG A 107 8.48 -9.14 11.89
CA ARG A 107 7.63 -8.02 12.32
C ARG A 107 8.07 -6.70 11.70
N ALA A 108 9.37 -6.50 11.52
CA ALA A 108 9.90 -5.30 10.87
C ALA A 108 9.51 -5.28 9.38
N VAL A 109 9.72 -6.38 8.66
CA VAL A 109 9.33 -6.52 7.24
C VAL A 109 7.84 -6.28 7.07
N PHE A 110 7.01 -6.96 7.85
CA PHE A 110 5.55 -6.78 7.84
C PHE A 110 5.13 -5.33 8.05
N LYS A 111 5.75 -4.63 9.02
CA LYS A 111 5.45 -3.22 9.30
C LYS A 111 5.71 -2.32 8.08
N TYR A 112 6.85 -2.47 7.41
CA TYR A 112 7.19 -1.63 6.25
C TYR A 112 6.43 -2.04 4.98
N ALA A 113 6.12 -3.33 4.80
CA ALA A 113 5.24 -3.79 3.74
C ALA A 113 3.82 -3.23 3.92
N TYR A 114 3.24 -3.35 5.11
CA TYR A 114 1.95 -2.73 5.44
C TYR A 114 1.95 -1.23 5.21
N HIS A 115 3.03 -0.52 5.58
CA HIS A 115 3.16 0.91 5.27
C HIS A 115 3.13 1.21 3.77
N SER A 116 3.89 0.45 2.96
CA SER A 116 3.89 0.60 1.49
C SER A 116 2.49 0.41 0.91
N PHE A 117 1.80 -0.66 1.31
CA PHE A 117 0.47 -0.96 0.80
C PHE A 117 -0.62 -0.01 1.32
N ILE A 118 -0.49 0.53 2.52
CA ILE A 118 -1.38 1.63 2.98
C ILE A 118 -1.16 2.87 2.12
N VAL A 119 0.09 3.26 1.84
CA VAL A 119 0.36 4.42 0.97
C VAL A 119 -0.23 4.20 -0.41
N TRP A 120 -0.05 3.00 -0.99
CA TRP A 120 -0.66 2.66 -2.27
C TRP A 120 -2.20 2.78 -2.22
N ASN A 121 -2.84 2.13 -1.24
CA ASN A 121 -4.31 2.17 -1.08
C ASN A 121 -4.83 3.59 -0.86
N ILE A 122 -4.19 4.40 -0.02
CA ILE A 122 -4.60 5.79 0.19
C ILE A 122 -4.58 6.56 -1.14
N LEU A 123 -3.51 6.42 -1.92
CA LEU A 123 -3.36 7.20 -3.14
C LEU A 123 -4.32 6.75 -4.27
N THR A 124 -4.71 5.48 -4.31
CA THR A 124 -5.54 4.91 -5.40
C THR A 124 -7.02 4.74 -5.04
N THR A 125 -7.37 4.52 -3.76
CA THR A 125 -8.74 4.18 -3.33
C THR A 125 -9.32 5.13 -2.28
N PHE A 126 -8.72 6.31 -2.03
CA PHE A 126 -9.28 7.32 -1.10
C PHE A 126 -10.74 7.70 -1.41
N TRP A 127 -11.12 7.66 -2.70
CA TRP A 127 -12.41 8.12 -3.16
C TRP A 127 -13.57 7.30 -2.59
N LEU A 128 -13.33 6.05 -2.18
CA LEU A 128 -14.32 5.18 -1.54
C LEU A 128 -14.92 5.82 -0.27
N ALA A 129 -14.12 6.63 0.43
CA ALA A 129 -14.60 7.34 1.60
C ALA A 129 -15.73 8.34 1.27
N ASN A 130 -15.83 8.86 0.05
CA ASN A 130 -16.96 9.71 -0.36
C ASN A 130 -18.30 8.96 -0.34
N ALA A 131 -18.30 7.64 -0.52
CA ALA A 131 -19.51 6.82 -0.43
C ALA A 131 -19.81 6.44 1.02
N SER A 132 -18.79 6.03 1.76
CA SER A 132 -18.88 5.76 3.20
C SER A 132 -17.50 5.86 3.82
N PHE A 133 -17.35 6.78 4.78
CA PHE A 133 -16.07 6.98 5.47
C PHE A 133 -15.56 5.70 6.12
N LEU A 134 -16.45 4.98 6.82
CA LEU A 134 -16.09 3.76 7.52
C LEU A 134 -15.68 2.66 6.54
N ALA A 135 -16.39 2.53 5.41
CA ALA A 135 -16.00 1.61 4.34
C ALA A 135 -14.64 1.98 3.75
N GLY A 136 -14.39 3.26 3.48
CA GLY A 136 -13.09 3.75 3.01
C GLY A 136 -11.94 3.40 3.95
N VAL A 137 -12.11 3.68 5.25
CA VAL A 137 -11.10 3.33 6.29
C VAL A 137 -10.87 1.83 6.32
N PHE A 138 -11.95 1.04 6.36
CA PHE A 138 -11.86 -0.41 6.46
C PHE A 138 -11.20 -1.01 5.23
N SER A 139 -11.63 -0.66 4.02
CA SER A 139 -11.07 -1.19 2.78
C SER A 139 -9.60 -0.85 2.62
N ILE A 140 -9.18 0.39 2.92
CA ILE A 140 -7.75 0.78 2.87
C ILE A 140 -6.93 -0.06 3.87
N ALA A 141 -7.38 -0.16 5.12
CA ALA A 141 -6.65 -0.86 6.17
C ALA A 141 -6.63 -2.38 5.97
N ALA A 142 -7.78 -2.98 5.70
CA ALA A 142 -7.93 -4.42 5.52
C ALA A 142 -7.24 -4.91 4.25
N ASN A 143 -7.36 -4.20 3.13
CA ASN A 143 -6.70 -4.59 1.89
C ASN A 143 -5.17 -4.51 2.03
N ALA A 144 -4.64 -3.41 2.57
CA ALA A 144 -3.21 -3.29 2.82
C ALA A 144 -2.68 -4.37 3.80
N LEU A 145 -3.51 -4.78 4.77
CA LEU A 145 -3.19 -5.86 5.70
C LEU A 145 -3.05 -7.18 4.95
N LEU A 146 -4.02 -7.51 4.10
CA LEU A 146 -4.00 -8.74 3.31
C LEU A 146 -2.85 -8.77 2.32
N MET A 147 -2.56 -7.65 1.64
CA MET A 147 -1.41 -7.50 0.75
C MET A 147 -0.07 -7.67 1.47
N SER A 148 0.00 -7.33 2.77
CA SER A 148 1.22 -7.53 3.55
C SER A 148 1.49 -9.00 3.91
N LEU A 149 0.48 -9.88 3.85
CA LEU A 149 0.61 -11.32 4.12
C LEU A 149 1.50 -12.06 3.10
N PRO A 150 1.27 -11.99 1.78
CA PRO A 150 2.14 -12.65 0.81
C PRO A 150 3.59 -12.15 0.89
N PHE A 151 3.80 -10.87 1.21
CA PHE A 151 5.15 -10.33 1.41
C PHE A 151 5.82 -10.85 2.70
N ALA A 152 5.05 -11.03 3.77
CA ALA A 152 5.54 -11.66 4.99
C ALA A 152 5.88 -13.15 4.78
N LEU A 153 5.05 -13.87 4.02
CA LEU A 153 5.31 -15.25 3.60
C LEU A 153 6.55 -15.35 2.71
N PHE A 154 6.77 -14.37 1.81
CA PHE A 154 8.01 -14.24 1.05
C PHE A 154 9.22 -14.13 1.98
N HIS A 155 9.21 -13.21 2.94
CA HIS A 155 10.33 -13.08 3.90
C HIS A 155 10.53 -14.34 4.75
N TRP A 156 9.46 -15.03 5.12
CA TRP A 156 9.56 -16.33 5.79
C TRP A 156 10.22 -17.37 4.87
N SER A 157 9.80 -17.46 3.61
CA SER A 157 10.34 -18.39 2.61
C SER A 157 11.82 -18.15 2.33
N ARG A 158 12.31 -16.90 2.42
CA ARG A 158 13.73 -16.56 2.28
C ARG A 158 14.64 -17.30 3.26
N LYS A 159 14.12 -17.67 4.44
CA LYS A 159 14.87 -18.35 5.50
C LYS A 159 15.05 -19.84 5.23
N TYR A 160 14.10 -20.46 4.53
CA TYR A 160 14.05 -21.91 4.32
C TYR A 160 14.33 -22.31 2.87
N LEU A 161 13.90 -21.49 1.91
CA LEU A 161 13.95 -21.73 0.47
C LEU A 161 14.51 -20.50 -0.28
N PRO A 162 15.73 -20.03 0.03
CA PRO A 162 16.26 -18.77 -0.51
C PRO A 162 16.28 -18.73 -2.05
N ARG A 163 16.60 -19.85 -2.70
CA ARG A 163 16.65 -19.98 -4.17
C ARG A 163 15.28 -19.84 -4.84
N LEU A 164 14.20 -20.23 -4.17
CA LEU A 164 12.84 -20.21 -4.71
C LEU A 164 12.00 -19.05 -4.18
N SER A 165 12.50 -18.31 -3.20
CA SER A 165 11.76 -17.25 -2.49
C SER A 165 11.08 -16.24 -3.41
N TYR A 166 11.74 -15.75 -4.47
CA TYR A 166 11.14 -14.80 -5.41
C TYR A 166 10.03 -15.43 -6.26
N LEU A 167 10.17 -16.70 -6.65
CA LEU A 167 9.09 -17.44 -7.31
C LEU A 167 7.92 -17.67 -6.36
N LEU A 168 8.20 -17.93 -5.08
CA LEU A 168 7.18 -18.06 -4.05
C LEU A 168 6.47 -16.73 -3.76
N LEU A 169 7.14 -15.58 -3.88
CA LEU A 169 6.49 -14.27 -3.80
C LEU A 169 5.39 -14.14 -4.88
N ILE A 170 5.70 -14.52 -6.12
CA ILE A 170 4.74 -14.50 -7.23
C ILE A 170 3.57 -15.46 -6.91
N ALA A 171 3.86 -16.69 -6.50
CA ALA A 171 2.84 -17.68 -6.16
C ALA A 171 1.94 -17.23 -5.00
N PHE A 172 2.53 -16.66 -3.94
CA PHE A 172 1.77 -16.13 -2.80
C PHE A 172 0.91 -14.93 -3.19
N TRP A 173 1.42 -14.04 -4.05
CA TRP A 173 0.66 -12.90 -4.53
C TRP A 173 -0.54 -13.34 -5.39
N LEU A 174 -0.31 -14.23 -6.36
CA LEU A 174 -1.38 -14.79 -7.20
C LEU A 174 -2.43 -15.52 -6.35
N THR A 175 -2.00 -16.30 -5.35
CA THR A 175 -2.92 -16.98 -4.43
C THR A 175 -3.74 -15.96 -3.63
N PHE A 176 -3.11 -14.89 -3.15
CA PHE A 176 -3.81 -13.80 -2.48
C PHE A 176 -4.87 -13.19 -3.38
N GLU A 177 -4.52 -12.76 -4.60
CA GLU A 177 -5.47 -12.11 -5.51
C GLU A 177 -6.61 -13.06 -5.91
N TYR A 178 -6.31 -14.33 -6.19
CA TYR A 178 -7.31 -15.34 -6.50
C TYR A 178 -8.32 -15.55 -5.36
N LEU A 179 -7.86 -15.63 -4.11
CA LEU A 179 -8.74 -15.73 -2.95
C LEU A 179 -9.52 -14.44 -2.73
N HIS A 180 -8.88 -13.28 -2.94
CA HIS A 180 -9.48 -11.98 -2.72
C HIS A 180 -10.64 -11.68 -3.69
N LEU A 181 -10.67 -12.36 -4.85
CA LEU A 181 -11.78 -12.34 -5.81
C LEU A 181 -12.99 -13.22 -5.42
N ARG A 182 -12.87 -14.10 -4.41
CA ARG A 182 -13.82 -15.22 -4.18
C ARG A 182 -14.50 -15.22 -2.81
N TRP A 183 -14.33 -14.16 -2.03
CA TRP A 183 -14.91 -14.05 -0.70
C TRP A 183 -15.89 -12.86 -0.59
N GLU A 184 -16.77 -12.90 0.42
CA GLU A 184 -17.85 -11.92 0.60
C GLU A 184 -17.35 -10.51 0.93
N LEU A 185 -16.15 -10.40 1.50
CA LEU A 185 -15.47 -9.12 1.79
C LEU A 185 -14.50 -8.71 0.67
N SER A 186 -14.74 -9.17 -0.56
CA SER A 186 -13.90 -8.88 -1.72
C SER A 186 -13.80 -7.38 -2.00
N TRP A 187 -12.56 -6.88 -2.01
CA TRP A 187 -12.22 -5.55 -2.50
C TRP A 187 -11.06 -5.64 -3.54
N PRO A 188 -11.29 -6.27 -4.70
CA PRO A 188 -10.23 -6.60 -5.66
C PRO A 188 -9.81 -5.41 -6.55
N TRP A 189 -10.04 -4.18 -6.09
CA TRP A 189 -9.76 -2.97 -6.89
C TRP A 189 -8.27 -2.87 -7.27
N LEU A 190 -7.40 -3.28 -6.36
CA LEU A 190 -5.94 -3.22 -6.52
C LEU A 190 -5.32 -4.56 -6.91
N THR A 191 -6.04 -5.37 -7.70
CA THR A 191 -5.44 -6.49 -8.44
C THR A 191 -4.42 -5.93 -9.44
N LEU A 192 -3.18 -6.44 -9.42
CA LEU A 192 -2.08 -5.91 -10.24
C LEU A 192 -2.39 -5.94 -11.73
N GLY A 193 -3.02 -7.00 -12.21
CA GLY A 193 -3.37 -7.12 -13.62
C GLY A 193 -4.33 -6.04 -14.15
N ASN A 194 -5.08 -5.36 -13.28
CA ASN A 194 -5.92 -4.23 -13.67
C ASN A 194 -5.08 -3.00 -14.08
N ALA A 195 -3.81 -2.94 -13.71
CA ALA A 195 -2.99 -1.77 -13.96
C ALA A 195 -2.71 -1.49 -15.44
N PHE A 196 -2.90 -2.50 -16.28
CA PHE A 196 -2.75 -2.42 -17.72
C PHE A 196 -4.02 -1.92 -18.43
N SER A 197 -5.05 -1.46 -17.71
CA SER A 197 -6.32 -1.01 -18.31
C SER A 197 -6.15 0.13 -19.31
N GLU A 198 -5.17 1.02 -19.11
CA GLU A 198 -4.85 2.12 -20.03
C GLU A 198 -4.08 1.66 -21.27
N PHE A 199 -3.50 0.45 -21.25
CA PHE A 199 -2.71 -0.11 -22.35
C PHE A 199 -3.10 -1.56 -22.68
N PRO A 200 -4.34 -1.84 -23.14
CA PRO A 200 -4.77 -3.22 -23.44
C PRO A 200 -3.90 -3.93 -24.48
N SER A 201 -3.28 -3.19 -25.40
CA SER A 201 -2.35 -3.72 -26.41
C SER A 201 -1.11 -4.40 -25.80
N TRP A 202 -0.77 -4.09 -24.55
CA TRP A 202 0.38 -4.69 -23.86
C TRP A 202 0.09 -6.07 -23.30
N VAL A 203 -1.17 -6.45 -23.14
CA VAL A 203 -1.58 -7.63 -22.35
C VAL A 203 -2.50 -8.57 -23.12
N GLN A 204 -2.25 -8.74 -24.43
CA GLN A 204 -3.11 -9.57 -25.29
C GLN A 204 -3.25 -11.02 -24.79
N TRP A 205 -2.23 -11.56 -24.11
CA TRP A 205 -2.28 -12.90 -23.52
C TRP A 205 -3.33 -13.06 -22.39
N TYR A 206 -3.92 -11.96 -21.90
CA TYR A 206 -5.06 -12.02 -20.97
C TYR A 206 -6.24 -12.79 -21.56
N GLU A 207 -6.33 -12.95 -22.89
CA GLU A 207 -7.31 -13.83 -23.53
C GLU A 207 -7.23 -15.28 -23.00
N TYR A 208 -6.04 -15.73 -22.59
CA TYR A 208 -5.80 -17.07 -22.06
C TYR A 208 -5.69 -17.09 -20.54
N THR A 209 -5.04 -16.10 -19.94
CA THR A 209 -4.72 -16.10 -18.50
C THR A 209 -5.75 -15.37 -17.64
N GLY A 210 -6.60 -14.55 -18.26
CA GLY A 210 -7.37 -13.53 -17.57
C GLY A 210 -6.48 -12.48 -16.89
N VAL A 211 -7.11 -11.67 -16.02
CA VAL A 211 -6.45 -10.55 -15.31
C VAL A 211 -5.31 -11.01 -14.41
N LEU A 212 -5.36 -12.22 -13.84
CA LEU A 212 -4.31 -12.74 -12.96
C LEU A 212 -2.99 -13.06 -13.71
N GLY A 213 -2.96 -12.97 -15.04
CA GLY A 213 -1.76 -13.20 -15.83
C GLY A 213 -0.88 -11.96 -16.06
N GLY A 214 -1.21 -10.80 -15.51
CA GLY A 214 -0.33 -9.62 -15.55
C GLY A 214 0.17 -9.22 -14.19
#